data_AF-A0A7S2XBS8-F1
#
_entry.id   AF-A0A7S2XBS8-F1
#
_cell.length_a   1.000
_cell.length_b   1.000
_cell.length_c   1.000
_cell.angle_alpha   90.00
_cell.angle_beta   90.00
_cell.angle_gamma   90.00
#
_symmetry.space_group_name_H-M   'P 1'
#
loop_
_entity.id
_entity.type
_entity.pdbx_description
1 polymer ?
#
loop_
_entity_poly.entity_id
_entity_poly.type
_entity_poly.pdbx_seq_one_letter_code
_entity_poly.pdbx_strand_id
1 'polypeptide(L)'
;TAAESLRARGYAVIDGAVGASRAKDFQGEIAALKERNVMYANATHVVDRAGGKQLLFKDHIFEWDTAHPGWPSTSKLIPGLDGLANDVHLRSSLNEAMPELNLVSQTMKIQHNKGS
;
A
#
# COMPACT_ATOMS: atom_id res chain seq x y z
N THR A 1 -0.92 -24.24 1.30
CA THR A 1 -1.40 -23.09 0.50
C THR A 1 -0.96 -21.78 1.14
N ALA A 2 -1.07 -20.64 0.45
CA ALA A 2 -0.76 -19.33 1.05
C ALA A 2 -1.62 -19.06 2.30
N ALA A 3 -2.91 -19.44 2.27
CA ALA A 3 -3.82 -19.31 3.41
C ALA A 3 -3.41 -20.17 4.62
N GLU A 4 -2.98 -21.41 4.40
CA GLU A 4 -2.47 -22.27 5.49
C GLU A 4 -1.20 -21.69 6.14
N SER A 5 -0.27 -21.16 5.33
CA SER A 5 0.93 -20.49 5.86
C SER A 5 0.55 -19.25 6.66
N LEU A 6 -0.36 -18.43 6.13
CA LEU A 6 -0.84 -17.23 6.82
C LEU A 6 -1.48 -17.57 8.17
N ARG A 7 -2.32 -18.61 8.24
CA ARG A 7 -2.91 -19.10 9.50
C ARG A 7 -1.87 -19.60 10.49
N ALA A 8 -0.96 -20.45 10.03
CA ALA A 8 -0.02 -21.13 10.93
C ALA A 8 1.12 -20.22 11.40
N ARG A 9 1.53 -19.24 10.57
CA ARG A 9 2.77 -18.46 10.77
C ARG A 9 2.54 -16.97 10.90
N GLY A 10 1.34 -16.48 10.60
CA GLY A 10 1.05 -15.04 10.50
C GLY A 10 1.58 -14.39 9.21
N TYR A 11 2.17 -15.15 8.28
CA TYR A 11 2.62 -14.65 6.98
C TYR A 11 2.64 -15.73 5.89
N ALA A 12 2.62 -15.29 4.63
CA ALA A 12 2.84 -16.11 3.45
C ALA A 12 3.66 -15.34 2.42
N VAL A 13 4.55 -16.03 1.70
CA VAL A 13 5.36 -15.46 0.62
C VAL A 13 4.85 -16.02 -0.71
N ILE A 14 4.61 -15.15 -1.68
CA ILE A 14 4.13 -15.51 -3.01
C ILE A 14 5.05 -14.83 -4.04
N ASP A 15 5.92 -15.63 -4.66
CA ASP A 15 6.78 -15.14 -5.73
C ASP A 15 5.98 -14.94 -7.03
N GLY A 16 6.30 -13.88 -7.76
CA GLY A 16 5.68 -13.61 -9.06
C GLY A 16 4.19 -13.26 -9.00
N ALA A 17 3.67 -12.83 -7.84
CA ALA A 17 2.23 -12.62 -7.59
C ALA A 17 1.49 -11.77 -8.65
N VAL A 18 2.18 -10.80 -9.27
CA VAL A 18 1.61 -9.92 -10.31
C VAL A 18 2.24 -10.13 -11.70
N GLY A 19 3.25 -10.99 -11.81
CA GLY A 19 4.06 -11.16 -13.03
C GLY A 19 5.01 -10.00 -13.31
N ALA A 20 6.08 -10.27 -14.07
CA ALA A 20 7.17 -9.32 -14.31
C ALA A 20 6.73 -8.06 -15.10
N SER A 21 5.86 -8.22 -16.09
CA SER A 21 5.36 -7.09 -16.90
C SER A 21 4.59 -6.10 -16.04
N ARG A 22 3.56 -6.59 -15.32
CA ARG A 22 2.72 -5.74 -14.48
C ARG A 22 3.51 -5.10 -13.34
N ALA A 23 4.48 -5.83 -12.77
CA ALA A 23 5.39 -5.26 -11.77
C ALA A 23 6.19 -4.07 -12.32
N LYS A 24 6.68 -4.16 -13.56
CA LYS A 24 7.38 -3.06 -14.24
C LYS A 24 6.45 -1.88 -14.53
N ASP A 25 5.22 -2.14 -14.94
CA ASP A 25 4.22 -1.09 -15.16
C ASP A 25 3.90 -0.34 -13.86
N PHE A 26 3.70 -1.06 -12.76
CA PHE A 26 3.52 -0.46 -11.44
C PHE A 26 4.73 0.36 -10.98
N GLN A 27 5.95 -0.08 -11.25
CA GLN A 27 7.15 0.70 -10.96
C GLN A 27 7.16 2.03 -11.73
N GLY A 28 6.74 2.02 -13.00
CA GLY A 28 6.61 3.23 -13.82
C GLY A 28 5.56 4.19 -13.28
N GLU A 29 4.41 3.68 -12.85
CA GLU A 29 3.35 4.47 -12.22
C GLU A 29 3.79 5.11 -10.89
N ILE A 30 4.52 4.36 -10.05
CA ILE A 30 5.10 4.88 -8.80
C ILE A 30 6.12 5.99 -9.10
N ALA A 31 6.95 5.83 -10.14
CA ALA A 31 7.89 6.86 -10.57
C ALA A 31 7.16 8.13 -11.06
N ALA A 32 6.07 7.98 -11.81
CA ALA A 32 5.26 9.10 -12.28
C ALA A 32 4.66 9.92 -11.11
N LEU A 33 4.20 9.25 -10.04
CA LEU A 33 3.73 9.95 -8.82
C LEU A 33 4.83 10.82 -8.21
N LYS A 34 6.05 10.30 -8.14
CA LYS A 34 7.21 11.02 -7.62
C LYS A 34 7.57 12.21 -8.51
N GLU A 35 7.64 12.02 -9.82
CA GLU A 35 8.00 13.08 -10.78
C GLU A 35 6.99 14.23 -10.79
N ARG A 36 5.71 13.93 -10.52
CA ARG A 36 4.65 14.93 -10.41
C ARG A 36 4.58 15.60 -9.04
N ASN A 37 5.47 15.26 -8.10
CA ASN A 37 5.44 15.71 -6.71
C ASN A 37 4.07 15.49 -6.04
N VAL A 38 3.40 14.41 -6.45
CA VAL A 38 2.19 13.89 -5.81
C VAL A 38 2.60 12.74 -4.92
N MET A 39 3.56 12.96 -4.03
CA MET A 39 3.80 12.10 -2.85
C MET A 39 4.07 13.03 -1.66
N TYR A 40 3.56 12.71 -0.47
CA TYR A 40 3.77 13.49 0.74
C TYR A 40 4.79 12.81 1.66
N ALA A 41 5.51 13.58 2.47
CA ALA A 41 6.46 13.02 3.43
C ALA A 41 5.73 12.16 4.47
N ASN A 42 6.21 10.94 4.73
CA ASN A 42 5.67 10.10 5.80
C ASN A 42 5.82 10.85 7.13
N ALA A 43 4.73 10.91 7.89
CA ALA A 43 4.75 11.32 9.29
C ALA A 43 4.25 10.17 10.17
N THR A 44 5.01 9.83 11.21
CA THR A 44 4.63 8.78 12.16
C THR A 44 4.35 9.41 13.51
N HIS A 45 3.21 9.07 14.12
CA HIS A 45 2.92 9.46 15.50
C HIS A 45 3.84 8.69 16.44
N VAL A 46 4.60 9.42 17.25
CA VAL A 46 5.45 8.88 18.31
C VAL A 46 4.85 9.31 19.64
N VAL A 47 4.67 8.34 20.52
CA VAL A 47 4.27 8.57 21.91
C VAL A 47 5.52 8.44 22.77
N ASP A 48 5.89 9.50 23.47
CA ASP A 48 7.00 9.45 24.41
C ASP A 48 6.60 8.72 25.72
N ARG A 49 7.58 8.47 26.58
CA ARG A 49 7.35 7.77 27.86
C ARG A 49 6.46 8.54 28.84
N ALA A 50 6.31 9.85 28.67
CA ALA A 50 5.42 10.70 29.47
C ALA A 50 4.01 10.78 28.87
N GLY A 51 3.74 10.09 27.74
CA GLY A 51 2.46 10.10 27.04
C GLY A 51 2.29 11.28 26.06
N GLY A 52 3.33 12.09 25.86
CA GLY A 52 3.35 13.16 24.86
C GLY A 52 3.30 12.58 23.45
N LYS A 53 2.46 13.17 22.59
CA LYS A 53 2.31 12.77 21.19
C LYS A 53 3.01 13.79 20.29
N GLN A 54 3.88 13.32 19.41
CA GLN A 54 4.53 14.14 18.39
C GLN A 54 4.54 13.44 17.04
N LEU A 55 4.65 14.22 15.96
CA LEU A 55 4.85 13.68 14.61
C LEU A 55 6.33 13.65 14.27
N LEU A 56 6.84 12.46 13.96
CA LEU A 56 8.16 12.29 13.36
C LEU A 56 8.02 12.31 11.84
N PHE A 57 8.43 13.42 11.22
CA PHE A 57 8.50 13.56 9.78
C PHE A 57 9.77 12.89 9.24
N LYS A 58 9.62 12.11 8.17
CA LYS A 58 10.72 11.47 7.46
C LYS A 58 10.84 12.12 6.09
N ASP A 59 11.92 12.84 5.87
CA ASP A 59 12.24 13.59 4.65
C ASP A 59 12.63 12.73 3.44
N HIS A 60 12.99 11.47 3.69
CA HIS A 60 13.42 10.50 2.67
C HIS A 60 12.35 9.44 2.34
N ILE A 61 11.23 9.41 3.08
CA ILE A 61 10.12 8.48 2.84
C ILE A 61 8.91 9.28 2.36
N PHE A 62 8.45 8.95 1.15
CA PHE A 62 7.33 9.61 0.49
C PHE A 62 6.19 8.62 0.32
N GLU A 63 4.96 9.09 0.50
CA GLU A 63 3.76 8.27 0.52
C GLU A 63 2.66 8.83 -0.35
N TRP A 64 1.79 7.94 -0.79
CA TRP A 64 0.51 8.28 -1.38
C TRP A 64 -0.55 7.28 -0.92
N ASP A 65 -1.78 7.73 -0.71
CA ASP A 65 -2.90 6.88 -0.31
C ASP A 65 -4.18 7.26 -1.07
N THR A 66 -4.89 6.24 -1.55
CA THR A 66 -6.25 6.31 -2.12
C THR A 66 -7.28 7.04 -1.25
N ALA A 67 -7.11 7.03 0.07
CA ALA A 67 -8.02 7.62 1.04
C ALA A 67 -7.64 9.06 1.44
N HIS A 68 -6.54 9.63 0.92
CA HIS A 68 -6.10 10.96 1.34
C HIS A 68 -7.06 12.05 0.82
N PRO A 69 -7.76 12.79 1.71
CA PRO A 69 -8.67 13.85 1.29
C PRO A 69 -7.88 15.00 0.65
N GLY A 70 -8.38 15.55 -0.46
CA GLY A 70 -7.88 16.81 -1.03
C GLY A 70 -6.83 16.68 -2.14
N TRP A 71 -6.56 15.49 -2.67
CA TRP A 71 -5.69 15.36 -3.84
C TRP A 71 -6.44 15.21 -5.17
N PRO A 72 -5.88 15.74 -6.27
CA PRO A 72 -6.43 15.52 -7.60
C PRO A 72 -6.57 14.03 -7.85
N SER A 73 -7.61 13.63 -8.56
CA SER A 73 -7.75 12.26 -9.06
C SER A 73 -6.48 11.88 -9.83
N THR A 74 -5.65 11.03 -9.21
CA THR A 74 -4.41 10.51 -9.79
C THR A 74 -4.66 9.26 -10.62
N SER A 75 -5.92 8.83 -10.78
CA SER A 75 -6.28 7.63 -11.54
C SER A 75 -5.75 7.65 -12.98
N LYS A 76 -5.60 8.83 -13.58
CA LYS A 76 -4.97 9.01 -14.90
C LYS A 76 -3.44 8.84 -14.89
N LEU A 77 -2.78 9.07 -13.75
CA LEU A 77 -1.34 8.89 -13.59
C LEU A 77 -0.97 7.44 -13.24
N ILE A 78 -1.88 6.74 -12.56
CA ILE A 78 -1.63 5.40 -12.01
C ILE A 78 -2.76 4.41 -12.32
N PRO A 79 -3.17 4.24 -13.59
CA PRO A 79 -4.35 3.44 -13.94
C PRO A 79 -4.25 1.97 -13.52
N GLY A 80 -3.05 1.37 -13.56
CA GLY A 80 -2.82 0.00 -13.14
C GLY A 80 -2.93 -0.18 -11.63
N LEU A 81 -2.34 0.72 -10.84
CA LEU A 81 -2.43 0.72 -9.38
C LEU A 81 -3.85 1.08 -8.91
N ASP A 82 -4.53 2.02 -9.57
CA ASP A 82 -5.94 2.32 -9.31
C ASP A 82 -6.82 1.10 -9.59
N GLY A 83 -6.56 0.38 -10.69
CA GLY A 83 -7.20 -0.90 -10.97
C GLY A 83 -6.94 -1.94 -9.88
N LEU A 84 -5.69 -2.04 -9.39
CA LEU A 84 -5.34 -2.93 -8.28
C LEU A 84 -6.04 -2.53 -6.96
N ALA A 85 -6.15 -1.23 -6.67
CA ALA A 85 -6.80 -0.73 -5.46
C ALA A 85 -8.30 -1.01 -5.41
N ASN A 86 -8.94 -1.18 -6.58
CA ASN A 86 -10.35 -1.51 -6.70
C ASN A 86 -10.59 -3.01 -6.95
N ASP A 87 -9.53 -3.81 -7.10
CA ASP A 87 -9.62 -5.24 -7.32
C ASP A 87 -10.05 -5.96 -6.04
N VAL A 88 -11.17 -6.70 -6.11
CA VAL A 88 -11.74 -7.41 -4.96
C VAL A 88 -11.21 -8.85 -4.81
N HIS A 89 -10.44 -9.37 -5.77
CA HIS A 89 -10.06 -10.78 -5.80
C HIS A 89 -9.29 -11.21 -4.55
N LEU A 90 -8.29 -10.43 -4.12
CA LEU A 90 -7.52 -10.76 -2.92
C LEU A 90 -8.41 -10.83 -1.67
N ARG A 91 -9.29 -9.84 -1.49
CA ARG A 91 -10.24 -9.80 -0.37
C ARG A 91 -11.20 -11.00 -0.41
N SER A 92 -11.77 -11.28 -1.56
CA SER A 92 -12.70 -12.39 -1.75
C SER A 92 -12.03 -13.75 -1.50
N SER A 93 -10.85 -13.98 -2.07
CA SER A 93 -10.09 -15.22 -1.85
C SER A 93 -9.64 -15.39 -0.40
N LEU A 94 -9.29 -14.31 0.30
CA LEU A 94 -8.99 -14.36 1.73
C LEU A 94 -10.23 -14.68 2.56
N ASN A 95 -11.40 -14.08 2.27
CA ASN A 95 -12.64 -14.41 2.97
C ASN A 95 -13.12 -15.84 2.69
N GLU A 96 -12.92 -16.35 1.48
CA GLU A 96 -13.24 -17.75 1.15
C GLU A 96 -12.32 -18.71 1.89
N ALA A 97 -11.00 -18.46 1.85
CA ALA A 97 -10.02 -19.32 2.47
C ALA A 97 -9.99 -19.18 4.00
N MET A 98 -10.33 -18.00 4.54
CA MET A 98 -10.30 -17.60 5.95
C MET A 98 -11.54 -16.77 6.34
N PRO A 99 -12.73 -17.40 6.43
CA PRO A 99 -13.99 -16.70 6.73
C PRO A 99 -13.98 -15.90 8.03
N GLU A 100 -13.15 -16.31 9.00
CA GLU A 100 -12.96 -15.64 10.27
C GLU A 100 -12.44 -14.20 10.16
N LEU A 101 -11.83 -13.80 9.03
CA LEU A 101 -11.31 -12.45 8.82
C LEU A 101 -12.39 -11.41 8.54
N ASN A 102 -13.51 -11.81 7.91
CA ASN A 102 -14.63 -10.93 7.53
C ASN A 102 -14.19 -9.58 6.93
N LEU A 103 -13.32 -9.60 5.92
CA LEU A 103 -12.76 -8.41 5.30
C LEU A 103 -13.82 -7.69 4.47
N VAL A 104 -14.09 -6.41 4.78
CA VAL A 104 -15.16 -5.61 4.14
C VAL A 104 -14.64 -4.46 3.27
N SER A 105 -13.42 -4.00 3.50
CA SER A 105 -12.82 -2.84 2.81
C SER A 105 -11.34 -3.06 2.54
N GLN A 106 -10.76 -2.18 1.74
CA GLN A 106 -9.32 -2.14 1.47
C GLN A 106 -8.86 -0.71 1.24
N THR A 107 -7.57 -0.48 1.45
CA THR A 107 -6.88 0.79 1.22
C THR A 107 -5.55 0.46 0.56
N MET A 108 -5.14 1.27 -0.41
CA MET A 108 -3.84 1.12 -1.05
C MET A 108 -2.95 2.31 -0.71
N LYS A 109 -1.79 1.99 -0.15
CA LYS A 109 -0.73 2.95 0.15
C LYS A 109 0.50 2.61 -0.68
N ILE A 110 1.05 3.63 -1.33
CA ILE A 110 2.31 3.57 -2.07
C ILE A 110 3.38 4.24 -1.21
N GLN A 111 4.56 3.64 -1.12
CA GLN A 111 5.68 4.19 -0.37
C GLN A 111 6.95 4.16 -1.23
N HIS A 112 7.64 5.29 -1.34
CA HIS A 112 8.96 5.41 -1.93
C HIS A 112 9.97 5.80 -0.85
N ASN A 113 10.96 4.95 -0.60
CA ASN A 113 12.07 5.22 0.30
C ASN A 113 13.32 5.55 -0.54
N LYS A 114 13.87 6.76 -0.39
CA LYS A 114 15.08 7.19 -1.11
C LYS A 114 16.37 6.54 -0.57
N GLY A 115 16.29 5.80 0.53
CA GLY A 115 17.47 5.35 1.27
C GLY A 115 17.94 6.40 2.27
N SER A 116 18.91 6.00 3.09
CA SER A 116 19.67 6.85 4.01
C SER A 116 20.90 7.43 3.34
#